data_AF-A0A2V6I118-F1
#
_entry.id   AF-A0A2V6I118-F1
#
_cell.length_a   1.000
_cell.length_b   1.000
_cell.length_c   1.000
_cell.angle_alpha   90.00
_cell.angle_beta   90.00
_cell.angle_gamma   90.00
#
_symmetry.space_group_name_H-M   'P 1'
#
loop_
_entity.id
_entity.type
_entity.pdbx_description
1 polymer ?
#
loop_
_entity_poly.entity_id
_entity_poly.type
_entity_poly.pdbx_seq_one_letter_code
_entity_poly.pdbx_strand_id
1 'polypeptide(L)'
;SLAEFAAFSLPGILIPFPYATDDHQTRNAEIYARVQAAILLKESEVSGELLARKIRELIEDPERIQKMAANSSRLAPQDAAGRVVTTMERYTTHEARL
;
A
#
# COMPACT_ATOMS: atom_id res chain seq x y z
N SER A 1 5.54 1.70 8.05
CA SER A 1 5.16 2.50 6.86
C SER A 1 4.51 1.61 5.81
N LEU A 2 3.64 2.11 4.93
CA LEU A 2 3.11 1.30 3.81
C LEU A 2 4.18 0.97 2.78
N ALA A 3 5.19 1.83 2.60
CA ALA A 3 6.29 1.52 1.69
C ALA A 3 7.04 0.23 2.09
N GLU A 4 7.25 0.01 3.40
CA GLU A 4 7.86 -1.21 3.93
C GLU A 4 6.94 -2.42 3.72
N PHE A 5 5.63 -2.21 3.92
CA PHE A 5 4.63 -3.26 3.70
C PHE A 5 4.67 -3.81 2.26
N ALA A 6 4.77 -2.92 1.26
CA ALA A 6 5.00 -3.32 -0.12
C ALA A 6 6.39 -3.95 -0.34
N ALA A 7 7.45 -3.38 0.23
CA ALA A 7 8.81 -3.90 0.08
C ALA A 7 8.96 -5.34 0.59
N PHE A 8 8.27 -5.67 1.70
CA PHE A 8 8.22 -7.03 2.24
C PHE A 8 7.15 -7.92 1.59
N SER A 9 6.45 -7.42 0.56
CA SER A 9 5.40 -8.16 -0.17
C SER A 9 4.31 -8.70 0.75
N LEU A 10 3.94 -7.94 1.78
CA LEU A 10 2.99 -8.42 2.77
C LEU A 10 1.55 -8.22 2.28
N PRO A 11 0.67 -9.22 2.44
CA PRO A 11 -0.77 -9.04 2.37
C PRO A 11 -1.30 -8.54 3.72
N GLY A 12 -2.48 -7.92 3.75
CA GLY A 12 -3.01 -7.47 5.04
C GLY A 12 -4.38 -6.84 5.02
N ILE A 13 -4.82 -6.44 6.22
CA ILE A 13 -6.04 -5.70 6.48
C ILE A 13 -5.61 -4.32 6.99
N LEU A 14 -5.94 -3.28 6.24
CA LEU A 14 -5.61 -1.90 6.56
C LEU A 14 -6.83 -1.23 7.19
N ILE A 15 -6.64 -0.68 8.38
CA ILE A 15 -7.66 0.07 9.13
C ILE A 15 -7.10 1.49 9.34
N PRO A 16 -7.39 2.45 8.43
CA PRO A 16 -6.90 3.81 8.56
C PRO A 16 -7.44 4.48 9.82
N PHE A 17 -6.59 5.23 10.52
CA PHE A 17 -7.02 6.05 11.64
C PHE A 17 -7.80 7.27 11.14
N PRO A 18 -9.06 7.47 11.54
CA PRO A 18 -9.96 8.44 10.89
C PRO A 18 -9.67 9.89 11.24
N TYR A 19 -8.91 10.15 12.30
CA TYR A 19 -8.53 11.51 12.71
C TYR A 19 -7.18 11.96 12.13
N ALA A 20 -6.62 11.21 11.19
CA ALA A 20 -5.44 11.64 10.46
C ALA A 20 -5.77 12.88 9.62
N THR A 21 -4.92 13.91 9.70
CA THR A 21 -5.05 15.14 8.92
C THR A 21 -5.24 14.82 7.43
N ASP A 22 -6.17 15.52 6.80
CA ASP A 22 -6.55 15.41 5.37
C ASP A 22 -6.95 14.02 4.85
N ASP A 23 -7.23 13.02 5.71
CA ASP A 23 -7.61 11.66 5.26
C ASP A 23 -6.52 10.95 4.41
N HIS A 24 -5.25 11.32 4.63
CA HIS A 24 -4.12 10.74 3.88
C HIS A 24 -3.97 9.24 4.10
N GLN A 25 -4.27 8.73 5.31
CA GLN A 25 -4.15 7.30 5.60
C GLN A 25 -5.14 6.45 4.79
N THR A 26 -6.37 6.93 4.59
CA THR A 26 -7.39 6.22 3.80
C THR A 26 -6.96 6.17 2.34
N ARG A 27 -6.58 7.30 1.75
CA ARG A 27 -6.08 7.33 0.36
C ARG A 27 -4.90 6.39 0.14
N ASN A 28 -3.97 6.35 1.09
CA ASN A 28 -2.84 5.45 1.06
C ASN A 28 -3.29 3.98 1.10
N ALA A 29 -4.25 3.62 1.95
CA ALA A 29 -4.78 2.25 2.03
C ALA A 29 -5.62 1.85 0.79
N GLU A 30 -6.35 2.79 0.20
CA GLU A 30 -7.12 2.58 -1.04
C GLU A 30 -6.24 2.15 -2.21
N ILE A 31 -4.99 2.65 -2.29
CA ILE A 31 -4.02 2.21 -3.31
C ILE A 31 -3.79 0.69 -3.22
N TYR A 32 -3.62 0.17 -2.01
CA TYR A 32 -3.41 -1.26 -1.77
C TYR A 32 -4.68 -2.07 -2.01
N ALA A 33 -5.83 -1.56 -1.57
CA ALA A 33 -7.12 -2.23 -1.80
C ALA A 33 -7.47 -2.33 -3.28
N ARG A 34 -7.21 -1.28 -4.06
CA ARG A 34 -7.50 -1.21 -5.50
C ARG A 34 -6.75 -2.27 -6.29
N VAL A 35 -5.49 -2.54 -5.93
CA VAL A 35 -4.69 -3.60 -6.57
C VAL A 35 -4.85 -4.95 -5.88
N GLN A 36 -5.81 -5.09 -4.97
CA GLN A 36 -6.09 -6.32 -4.23
C GLN A 36 -4.85 -6.82 -3.46
N ALA A 37 -4.01 -5.91 -2.94
CA ALA A 37 -2.89 -6.23 -2.05
C ALA A 37 -3.33 -6.24 -0.56
N ALA A 38 -4.40 -5.52 -0.24
CA ALA A 38 -4.94 -5.46 1.11
C ALA A 38 -6.48 -5.38 1.11
N ILE A 39 -7.09 -5.75 2.23
CA ILE A 39 -8.49 -5.43 2.53
C ILE A 39 -8.49 -4.09 3.27
N LEU A 40 -9.31 -3.14 2.83
CA LEU A 40 -9.54 -1.88 3.54
C LEU A 40 -10.81 -2.01 4.39
N LEU A 41 -10.70 -1.72 5.69
CA LEU A 41 -11.83 -1.59 6.61
C LEU A 41 -11.81 -0.20 7.23
N LYS A 42 -12.96 0.50 7.27
CA LYS A 42 -13.06 1.76 8.00
C LYS A 42 -13.12 1.48 9.49
N GLU A 43 -12.43 2.27 10.31
CA GLU A 43 -12.45 2.09 11.76
C GLU A 43 -13.88 2.03 12.33
N SER A 44 -14.78 2.88 11.83
CA SER A 44 -16.19 2.92 12.25
C SER A 44 -16.99 1.63 11.96
N GLU A 45 -16.48 0.77 11.07
CA GLU A 45 -17.10 -0.49 10.67
C GLU A 45 -16.45 -1.69 11.38
N VAL A 46 -15.32 -1.50 12.06
CA VAL A 46 -14.55 -2.58 12.67
C VAL A 46 -15.19 -3.00 14.00
N SER A 47 -15.53 -4.29 14.09
CA SER A 47 -15.78 -4.99 15.35
C SER A 47 -14.80 -6.14 15.51
N GLY A 48 -14.65 -6.65 16.74
CA GLY A 48 -13.81 -7.83 17.00
C GLY A 48 -14.25 -9.04 16.18
N GLU A 49 -15.56 -9.26 16.06
CA GLU A 49 -16.15 -10.34 15.26
C GLU A 49 -15.87 -10.16 13.76
N LEU A 50 -16.03 -8.95 13.23
CA LEU A 50 -15.74 -8.68 11.82
C LEU A 50 -14.26 -8.93 11.51
N LEU A 51 -13.37 -8.40 12.34
CA LEU A 51 -11.92 -8.55 12.15
C LEU A 51 -11.50 -10.02 12.25
N ALA A 52 -11.99 -10.75 13.25
CA ALA A 52 -11.71 -12.17 13.42
C ALA A 52 -12.19 -13.01 12.23
N ARG A 53 -13.38 -12.70 11.68
CA ARG A 53 -13.88 -13.35 10.46
C ARG A 53 -12.97 -13.07 9.27
N LYS A 54 -12.57 -11.82 9.04
CA LYS A 54 -11.70 -11.44 7.91
C LYS A 54 -10.32 -12.10 8.00
N ILE A 55 -9.75 -12.17 9.20
CA ILE A 55 -8.49 -12.88 9.43
C ILE A 55 -8.66 -14.37 9.11
N ARG A 56 -9.75 -15.00 9.59
CA ARG A 56 -10.03 -16.41 9.32
C ARG A 56 -10.21 -16.71 7.83
N GLU A 57 -10.97 -15.88 7.11
CA GLU A 57 -11.14 -15.97 5.66
C GLU A 57 -9.79 -15.94 4.92
N LEU A 58 -8.81 -15.16 5.38
CA LEU A 58 -7.48 -15.12 4.78
C LEU A 58 -6.66 -16.36 5.13
N ILE A 59 -6.68 -16.81 6.38
CA ILE A 59 -5.94 -18.00 6.83
C ILE A 59 -6.42 -19.26 6.09
N GLU A 60 -7.73 -19.35 5.83
CA GLU A 60 -8.36 -20.48 5.14
C GLU A 60 -8.19 -20.43 3.61
N ASP A 61 -7.66 -19.33 3.06
CA ASP A 61 -7.41 -19.14 1.63
C ASP A 61 -5.93 -18.76 1.34
N PRO A 62 -5.01 -19.74 1.37
CA PRO A 62 -3.59 -19.52 1.10
C PRO A 62 -3.33 -18.95 -0.30
N GLU A 63 -4.15 -19.30 -1.30
CA GLU A 63 -4.00 -18.83 -2.67
C GLU A 63 -4.26 -17.31 -2.74
N ARG A 64 -5.31 -16.84 -2.06
CA ARG A 64 -5.58 -15.41 -1.92
C ARG A 64 -4.45 -14.67 -1.21
N ILE A 65 -3.90 -15.23 -0.13
CA ILE A 65 -2.73 -14.64 0.56
C ILE A 65 -1.55 -14.48 -0.42
N GLN A 66 -1.24 -15.52 -1.21
CA GLN A 66 -0.16 -15.46 -2.19
C GLN A 66 -0.41 -14.41 -3.29
N LYS A 67 -1.65 -14.34 -3.80
CA LYS A 67 -2.04 -13.31 -4.78
C LYS A 67 -1.92 -11.90 -4.21
N MET A 68 -2.38 -11.68 -2.97
CA MET A 68 -2.26 -10.39 -2.30
C MET A 68 -0.79 -10.01 -2.07
N ALA A 69 0.05 -10.94 -1.65
CA ALA A 69 1.50 -10.72 -1.50
C ALA A 69 2.16 -10.33 -2.83
N ALA A 70 1.85 -11.05 -3.90
CA ALA A 70 2.34 -10.76 -5.25
C ALA A 70 1.84 -9.41 -5.80
N ASN A 71 0.65 -8.97 -5.41
CA ASN A 71 0.15 -7.65 -5.76
C ASN A 71 0.82 -6.54 -4.93
N SER A 72 1.08 -6.81 -3.64
CA SER A 72 1.77 -5.89 -2.74
C SER A 72 3.18 -5.55 -3.22
N SER A 73 3.92 -6.56 -3.69
CA SER A 73 5.28 -6.36 -4.21
C SER A 73 5.35 -5.41 -5.41
N ARG A 74 4.28 -5.34 -6.22
CA ARG A 74 4.20 -4.44 -7.38
C ARG A 74 4.10 -2.97 -7.01
N LEU A 75 3.72 -2.66 -5.76
CA LEU A 75 3.65 -1.31 -5.24
C LEU A 75 5.01 -0.80 -4.76
N ALA A 76 6.01 -1.68 -4.61
CA ALA A 76 7.37 -1.31 -4.26
C ALA A 76 8.19 -0.97 -5.53
N PRO A 77 8.60 0.30 -5.72
CA PRO A 77 9.49 0.65 -6.83
C PRO A 77 10.89 0.05 -6.62
N GLN A 78 11.39 -0.71 -7.61
CA GLN A 78 12.70 -1.37 -7.53
C GLN A 78 13.89 -0.40 -7.52
N ASP A 79 13.79 0.73 -8.24
CA ASP A 79 14.83 1.76 -8.31
C ASP A 79 14.24 3.16 -8.09
N ALA A 80 13.66 3.38 -6.90
CA ALA A 80 13.08 4.67 -6.55
C ALA A 80 14.12 5.80 -6.57
N ALA A 81 15.30 5.54 -5.99
CA ALA A 81 16.36 6.53 -5.87
C ALA A 81 16.92 6.94 -7.24
N GLY A 82 17.24 5.98 -8.12
CA GLY A 82 17.73 6.27 -9.46
C GLY A 82 16.72 7.06 -10.28
N ARG A 83 15.44 6.69 -10.24
CA ARG A 83 14.36 7.44 -10.93
C ARG A 83 14.25 8.89 -10.46
N VAL A 84 14.44 9.14 -9.17
CA VAL A 84 14.44 10.51 -8.61
C VAL A 84 15.66 11.28 -9.13
N VAL A 85 16.86 10.70 -9.05
CA VAL A 85 18.10 11.34 -9.54
C VAL A 85 17.99 11.67 -11.02
N THR A 86 17.61 10.71 -11.88
CA THR A 86 17.42 10.94 -13.32
C THR A 86 16.41 12.07 -13.60
N THR A 87 15.35 12.16 -12.79
CA THR A 87 14.35 13.22 -12.92
C THR A 87 14.96 14.58 -12.57
N MET A 88 15.71 14.66 -11.47
CA MET A 88 16.38 15.90 -11.05
C MET A 88 17.41 16.36 -12.09
N GLU A 89 18.27 15.46 -12.56
CA GLU A 89 19.28 15.73 -13.61
C GLU A 89 18.63 16.26 -14.89
N ARG A 90 17.49 15.69 -15.30
CA ARG A 90 16.76 16.17 -16.48
C ARG A 90 16.38 17.65 -16.36
N TYR A 91 15.94 18.11 -15.19
CA TYR A 91 15.54 19.51 -14.99
C TYR A 91 16.73 20.45 -14.77
N THR A 92 17.79 20.00 -14.09
CA THR A 92 19.00 20.81 -13.89
C THR A 92 19.83 20.99 -15.16
N THR A 93 19.79 20.02 -16.09
CA THR A 93 20.52 20.11 -17.36
C THR A 93 19.73 20.90 -18.44
N HIS A 94 18.42 21.09 -18.26
CA HIS A 94 17.58 21.86 -19.20
C HIS A 94 17.56 23.38 -18.91
N GLU A 95 17.85 23.82 -17.68
CA GLU A 95 17.95 25.25 -17.33
C GLU A 95 19.35 25.85 -17.54
N ALA A 96 20.37 25.05 -17.86
CA ALA A 96 21.69 25.58 -18.22
C ALA A 96 21.80 26.08 -19.69
N ARG A 97 20.66 26.21 -20.40
CA ARG A 97 20.61 26.55 -21.85
C ARG A 97 19.55 27.59 -22.25
N LEU A 98 19.09 28.40 -21.30
CA LEU A 98 18.50 29.71 -21.57
C LEU A 98 19.39 30.78 -20.96
#